data_AF-A0A8J6NDK5-F1
#
_entry.id   AF-A0A8J6NDK5-F1
#
_cell.length_a   1.000
_cell.length_b   1.000
_cell.length_c   1.000
_cell.angle_alpha   90.00
_cell.angle_beta   90.00
_cell.angle_gamma   90.00
#
_symmetry.space_group_name_H-M   'P 1'
#
loop_
_entity.id
_entity.type
_entity.pdbx_description
1 polymer ?
#
loop_
_entity_poly.entity_id
_entity_poly.type
_entity_poly.pdbx_seq_one_letter_code
_entity_poly.pdbx_strand_id
1 'polypeptide(L)'
;MKTTDYSDPISYLEKENSPTRALLINTAYKEFLQKLGLDSFDSIWSIKNGELIKRKKERSVYKVQFSLKGCKNTKNTQSDEKDIVFYIKKHRQRISFLSRFLSFFSSNQAPAEGLTEFHHYCNFRKHGLGTAIPVAAGMKWSSFFHVDSFLITRD
;
A
#
# COMPACT_ATOMS: atom_id res chain seq x y z
N MET A 1 6.80 -10.98 -13.67
CA MET A 1 6.42 -10.77 -12.25
C MET A 1 6.21 -12.15 -11.63
N LYS A 2 6.90 -12.51 -10.55
CA LYS A 2 6.78 -13.85 -9.96
C LYS A 2 5.36 -14.08 -9.44
N THR A 3 4.75 -15.22 -9.78
CA THR A 3 3.57 -15.75 -9.10
C THR A 3 3.98 -16.11 -7.68
N THR A 4 3.64 -15.25 -6.73
CA THR A 4 3.80 -15.52 -5.30
C THR A 4 2.59 -16.31 -4.84
N ASP A 5 2.82 -17.40 -4.13
CA ASP A 5 1.78 -18.10 -3.38
C ASP A 5 1.13 -17.07 -2.41
N TYR A 6 -0.17 -17.17 -2.14
CA TYR A 6 -0.85 -16.27 -1.19
C TYR A 6 -0.34 -16.42 0.25
N SER A 7 0.47 -17.44 0.54
CA SER A 7 1.13 -17.67 1.82
C SER A 7 2.60 -17.21 1.87
N ASP A 8 3.25 -16.94 0.72
CA ASP A 8 4.68 -16.64 0.68
C ASP A 8 5.04 -15.37 1.49
N PRO A 9 6.12 -15.37 2.30
CA PRO A 9 6.63 -14.17 2.95
C PRO A 9 6.92 -13.04 1.95
N ILE A 10 6.72 -11.80 2.37
CA ILE A 10 6.92 -10.61 1.55
C ILE A 10 8.13 -9.82 2.05
N SER A 11 9.04 -9.49 1.13
CA SER A 11 10.09 -8.50 1.35
C SER A 11 9.64 -7.12 0.86
N TYR A 12 9.82 -6.08 1.66
CA TYR A 12 9.46 -4.71 1.32
C TYR A 12 10.61 -3.73 1.55
N LEU A 13 10.56 -2.61 0.84
CA LEU A 13 11.48 -1.49 0.96
C LEU A 13 10.79 -0.35 1.69
N GLU A 14 11.51 0.27 2.62
CA GLU A 14 11.13 1.54 3.22
C GLU A 14 11.70 2.66 2.36
N LYS A 15 10.88 3.21 1.46
CA LYS A 15 11.34 4.30 0.56
C LYS A 15 11.38 5.65 1.29
N GLU A 16 10.55 5.79 2.31
CA GLU A 16 10.50 6.96 3.18
C GLU A 16 10.15 6.48 4.60
N ASN A 17 10.89 6.96 5.60
CA ASN A 17 10.64 6.63 7.00
C ASN A 17 11.01 7.83 7.88
N SER A 18 10.01 8.67 8.15
CA SER A 18 10.11 9.84 9.03
C SER A 18 8.91 9.88 9.97
N PRO A 19 8.98 10.64 11.07
CA PRO A 19 7.85 10.75 12.01
C PRO A 19 6.55 11.24 11.35
N THR A 20 6.66 12.03 10.28
CA THR A 20 5.51 12.64 9.62
C THR A 20 5.11 11.96 8.32
N ARG A 21 5.90 11.00 7.84
CA ARG A 21 5.70 10.39 6.52
C ARG A 21 6.42 9.07 6.40
N ALA A 22 5.75 8.07 5.84
CA ALA A 22 6.37 6.79 5.53
C ALA A 22 5.79 6.17 4.25
N LEU A 23 6.60 5.37 3.57
CA LEU A 23 6.21 4.66 2.36
C LEU A 23 6.90 3.29 2.32
N LEU A 24 6.10 2.23 2.40
CA LEU A 24 6.49 0.84 2.28
C LEU A 24 6.07 0.32 0.90
N ILE A 25 6.99 -0.30 0.17
CA ILE A 25 6.70 -0.90 -1.14
C ILE A 25 7.20 -2.35 -1.15
N ASN A 26 6.32 -3.29 -1.49
CA ASN A 26 6.69 -4.67 -1.76
C ASN A 26 7.72 -4.71 -2.90
N THR A 27 8.86 -5.35 -2.65
CA THR A 27 10.00 -5.35 -3.56
C THR A 27 9.63 -5.92 -4.93
N ALA A 28 8.73 -6.91 -4.98
CA ALA A 28 8.25 -7.51 -6.23
C ALA A 28 7.44 -6.55 -7.11
N TYR A 29 6.93 -5.46 -6.54
CA TYR A 29 6.10 -4.46 -7.22
C TYR A 29 6.82 -3.12 -7.42
N LYS A 30 8.03 -2.96 -6.88
CA LYS A 30 8.77 -1.68 -6.92
C LYS A 30 8.88 -1.13 -8.35
N GLU A 31 9.43 -1.90 -9.27
CA GLU A 31 9.63 -1.46 -10.65
C GLU A 31 8.31 -1.20 -11.37
N PHE A 32 7.28 -2.00 -11.08
CA PHE A 32 5.96 -1.85 -11.68
C PHE A 32 5.33 -0.52 -11.25
N LEU A 33 5.31 -0.23 -9.94
CA LEU A 33 4.79 1.02 -9.42
C LEU A 33 5.60 2.23 -9.92
N GLN A 34 6.92 2.11 -10.01
CA GLN A 34 7.77 3.16 -10.59
C GLN A 34 7.43 3.47 -12.04
N LYS A 35 7.21 2.46 -12.89
CA LYS A 35 6.81 2.65 -14.29
C LYS A 35 5.44 3.33 -14.43
N LEU A 36 4.55 3.12 -13.45
CA LEU A 36 3.24 3.79 -13.39
C LEU A 36 3.30 5.19 -12.78
N GLY A 37 4.47 5.67 -12.31
CA GLY A 37 4.58 6.92 -11.55
C GLY A 37 3.96 6.85 -10.15
N LEU A 38 3.71 5.65 -9.64
CA LEU A 38 3.06 5.37 -8.36
C LEU A 38 4.06 5.00 -7.27
N ASP A 39 5.18 5.71 -7.22
CA ASP A 39 6.28 5.42 -6.30
C ASP A 39 6.45 6.46 -5.19
N SER A 40 5.43 7.30 -4.96
CA SER A 40 5.40 8.29 -3.89
C SER A 40 4.05 8.25 -3.17
N PHE A 41 4.02 8.71 -1.90
CA PHE A 41 2.76 8.83 -1.18
C PHE A 41 1.75 9.70 -1.95
N ASP A 42 2.19 10.87 -2.42
CA ASP A 42 1.31 11.85 -3.05
C ASP A 42 0.75 11.34 -4.38
N SER A 43 1.54 10.61 -5.18
CA SER A 43 1.05 10.04 -6.44
C SER A 43 0.03 8.92 -6.22
N ILE A 44 0.24 8.03 -5.26
CA ILE A 44 -0.73 6.98 -4.89
C ILE A 44 -2.00 7.60 -4.27
N TRP A 45 -1.83 8.55 -3.35
CA TRP A 45 -2.95 9.18 -2.65
C TRP A 45 -3.86 9.95 -3.61
N SER A 46 -3.28 10.54 -4.66
CA SER A 46 -4.00 11.32 -5.67
C SER A 46 -4.72 10.48 -6.73
N ILE A 47 -4.57 9.15 -6.72
CA ILE A 47 -5.31 8.26 -7.63
C ILE A 47 -6.81 8.46 -7.44
N LYS A 48 -7.47 8.94 -8.49
CA LYS A 48 -8.93 9.13 -8.57
C LYS A 48 -9.58 8.24 -9.64
N ASN A 49 -8.79 7.73 -10.58
CA ASN A 49 -9.18 6.91 -11.72
C ASN A 49 -9.44 5.43 -11.36
N GLY A 50 -10.21 5.20 -10.30
CA GLY A 50 -10.61 3.87 -9.86
C GLY A 50 -12.09 3.81 -9.54
N GLU A 51 -12.66 2.62 -9.60
CA GLU A 51 -14.03 2.35 -9.18
C GLU A 51 -14.12 2.41 -7.64
N LEU A 52 -14.94 3.30 -7.09
CA LEU A 52 -15.18 3.36 -5.65
C LEU A 52 -16.06 2.18 -5.23
N ILE A 53 -15.46 1.14 -4.64
CA ILE A 53 -16.18 -0.07 -4.21
C ILE A 53 -16.82 0.10 -2.84
N LYS A 54 -16.18 0.88 -1.94
CA LYS A 54 -16.65 1.02 -0.55
C LYS A 54 -16.27 2.38 0.02
N ARG A 55 -17.20 3.01 0.73
CA ARG A 55 -16.96 4.20 1.56
C ARG A 55 -17.60 4.04 2.93
N LYS A 56 -16.87 4.36 3.99
CA LYS A 56 -17.38 4.36 5.38
C LYS A 56 -16.68 5.47 6.17
N LYS A 57 -17.41 6.55 6.50
CA LYS A 57 -16.84 7.75 7.16
C LYS A 57 -15.58 8.22 6.42
N GLU A 58 -14.47 8.38 7.14
CA GLU A 58 -13.16 8.81 6.64
C GLU A 58 -12.35 7.72 5.90
N ARG A 59 -12.99 6.62 5.51
CA ARG A 59 -12.36 5.50 4.82
C ARG A 59 -13.00 5.24 3.46
N SER A 60 -12.16 5.01 2.45
CA SER A 60 -12.59 4.66 1.09
C SER A 60 -11.76 3.50 0.52
N VAL A 61 -12.36 2.71 -0.37
CA VAL A 61 -11.70 1.61 -1.09
C VAL A 61 -11.97 1.78 -2.57
N TYR A 62 -10.90 1.87 -3.35
CA TYR A 62 -10.93 1.98 -4.80
C TYR A 62 -10.40 0.71 -5.42
N LYS A 63 -11.07 0.21 -6.46
CA LYS A 63 -10.54 -0.82 -7.35
C LYS A 63 -9.93 -0.12 -8.57
N VAL A 64 -8.68 -0.42 -8.86
CA VAL A 64 -7.93 0.21 -9.96
C VAL A 64 -7.34 -0.89 -10.82
N GLN A 65 -7.52 -0.77 -12.14
CA GLN A 65 -6.98 -1.71 -13.11
C GLN A 65 -5.83 -1.04 -13.85
N PHE A 66 -4.69 -1.73 -13.94
CA PHE A 66 -3.52 -1.28 -14.68
C PHE A 66 -3.22 -2.26 -15.80
N SER A 67 -3.22 -1.74 -17.04
CA SER A 67 -2.82 -2.53 -18.18
C SER A 67 -1.30 -2.68 -18.25
N LEU A 68 -0.85 -3.90 -18.55
CA LEU A 68 0.57 -4.22 -18.75
C LEU A 68 1.12 -3.73 -20.10
N LYS A 69 0.26 -3.19 -20.98
CA LYS A 69 0.61 -2.61 -22.27
C LYS A 69 1.65 -1.50 -22.11
N GLY A 70 2.91 -1.82 -22.38
CA GLY A 70 4.04 -0.87 -22.30
C GLY A 70 5.20 -1.33 -21.41
N CYS A 71 5.03 -2.35 -20.57
CA CYS A 71 6.13 -2.96 -19.80
C CYS A 71 6.96 -3.93 -20.67
N LYS A 72 7.45 -3.49 -21.83
CA LYS A 72 8.30 -4.28 -22.73
C LYS A 72 9.72 -4.38 -22.17
N ASN A 73 9.96 -5.32 -21.25
CA ASN A 73 11.32 -5.80 -20.92
C ASN A 73 11.34 -7.29 -20.54
N THR A 74 10.41 -8.07 -21.09
CA THR A 74 10.47 -9.53 -21.01
C THR A 74 10.25 -10.08 -22.41
N LYS A 75 11.36 -10.36 -23.09
CA LYS A 75 11.37 -11.24 -24.26
C LYS A 75 10.88 -12.62 -23.77
N ASN A 76 9.94 -13.19 -24.51
CA ASN A 76 9.45 -14.57 -24.40
C ASN A 76 8.54 -14.88 -23.21
N THR A 77 7.26 -14.49 -23.29
CA THR A 77 6.18 -15.47 -23.11
C THR A 77 4.89 -14.93 -23.71
N GLN A 78 4.31 -15.74 -24.59
CA GLN A 78 3.01 -15.59 -25.20
C GLN A 78 1.95 -15.95 -24.15
N SER A 79 1.83 -15.13 -23.11
CA SER A 79 0.82 -15.30 -22.05
C SER A 79 -0.14 -14.13 -22.13
N ASP A 80 -1.43 -14.44 -22.23
CA ASP A 80 -2.55 -13.49 -22.22
C ASP A 80 -2.25 -12.25 -21.37
N GLU A 81 -2.34 -11.10 -22.02
CA GLU A 81 -2.05 -9.79 -21.43
C GLU A 81 -3.12 -9.46 -20.38
N LYS A 82 -2.96 -10.01 -19.17
CA LYS A 82 -3.92 -9.84 -18.07
C LYS A 82 -3.69 -8.50 -17.38
N ASP A 83 -4.70 -7.65 -17.38
CA ASP A 83 -4.73 -6.45 -16.54
C ASP A 83 -4.51 -6.85 -15.07
N ILE A 84 -3.71 -6.06 -14.35
CA ILE A 84 -3.50 -6.26 -12.92
C ILE A 84 -4.50 -5.39 -12.16
N VAL A 85 -5.26 -6.02 -11.26
CA VAL A 85 -6.22 -5.34 -10.40
C VAL A 85 -5.60 -5.08 -9.04
N PHE A 86 -5.69 -3.84 -8.56
CA PHE A 86 -5.35 -3.45 -7.20
C PHE A 86 -6.53 -2.87 -6.46
N TYR A 87 -6.54 -3.10 -5.15
CA TYR A 87 -7.45 -2.46 -4.22
C TYR A 87 -6.69 -1.46 -3.36
N ILE A 88 -7.06 -0.20 -3.45
CA ILE A 88 -6.46 0.90 -2.70
C ILE A 88 -7.42 1.33 -1.62
N LYS A 89 -7.06 1.03 -0.38
CA LYS A 89 -7.79 1.43 0.81
C LYS A 89 -7.14 2.69 1.37
N LYS A 90 -7.92 3.76 1.52
CA LYS A 90 -7.50 5.08 2.00
C LYS A 90 -8.21 5.42 3.30
N HIS A 91 -7.48 6.00 4.24
CA HIS A 91 -7.93 6.38 5.57
C HIS A 91 -7.50 7.82 5.86
N ARG A 92 -8.42 8.62 6.39
CA ARG A 92 -8.13 9.94 6.97
C ARG A 92 -8.45 9.89 8.46
N GLN A 93 -7.46 9.58 9.27
CA GLN A 93 -7.68 9.35 10.70
C GLN A 93 -7.47 10.63 11.49
N ARG A 94 -8.41 10.92 12.38
CA ARG A 94 -8.23 11.93 13.41
C ARG A 94 -7.51 11.31 14.59
N ILE A 95 -6.37 11.90 14.95
CA ILE A 95 -5.50 11.45 16.04
C ILE A 95 -5.75 12.35 17.25
N SER A 96 -5.90 11.74 18.43
CA SER A 96 -6.04 12.49 19.68
C SER A 96 -4.68 13.05 20.12
N PHE A 97 -4.69 14.07 20.97
CA PHE A 97 -3.45 14.63 21.52
C PHE A 97 -2.62 13.56 22.26
N LEU A 98 -3.30 12.68 23.01
CA LEU A 98 -2.66 11.60 23.76
C LEU A 98 -2.01 10.56 22.83
N SER A 99 -2.71 10.13 21.78
CA SER A 99 -2.13 9.17 20.83
C SER A 99 -0.97 9.76 20.03
N ARG A 100 -1.03 11.06 19.71
CA ARG A 100 0.12 11.79 19.13
C ARG A 100 1.30 11.83 20.10
N PHE A 101 1.08 12.17 21.36
CA PHE A 101 2.15 12.19 22.36
C PHE A 101 2.79 10.81 22.52
N LEU A 102 1.98 9.75 22.63
CA LEU A 102 2.48 8.37 22.72
C LEU A 102 3.28 7.94 21.47
N SER A 103 2.92 8.43 20.28
CA SER A 103 3.67 8.14 19.05
C SER A 103 5.10 8.70 19.05
N PHE A 104 5.41 9.71 19.87
CA PHE A 104 6.80 10.19 20.06
C PHE A 104 7.66 9.23 20.89
N PHE A 105 7.07 8.48 21.82
CA PHE A 105 7.81 7.60 22.73
C PHE A 105 7.87 6.13 22.26
N SER A 106 7.11 5.80 21.21
CA SER A 106 7.03 4.45 20.68
C SER A 106 7.37 4.47 19.19
N SER A 107 8.54 3.95 18.83
CA SER A 107 8.97 3.76 17.44
C SER A 107 8.13 2.73 16.67
N ASN A 108 7.29 1.94 17.36
CA ASN A 108 6.59 0.78 16.80
C ASN A 108 5.07 0.95 16.63
N GLN A 109 4.49 2.08 17.06
CA GLN A 109 3.08 2.35 16.83
C GLN A 109 2.95 3.29 15.65
N ALA A 110 2.85 2.72 14.44
CA ALA A 110 2.41 3.49 13.29
C ALA A 110 0.97 3.97 13.59
N PRO A 111 0.73 5.29 13.76
CA PRO A 111 -0.62 5.79 14.06
C PRO A 111 -1.60 5.59 12.89
N ALA A 112 -1.07 5.19 11.74
CA ALA A 112 -1.76 5.05 10.48
C ALA A 112 -2.30 3.62 10.26
N GLU A 113 -3.62 3.48 10.15
CA GLU A 113 -4.33 2.22 9.87
C GLU A 113 -3.77 1.50 8.62
N GLY A 114 -3.43 2.24 7.56
CA GLY A 114 -2.88 1.64 6.34
C GLY A 114 -1.55 0.91 6.56
N LEU A 115 -0.65 1.47 7.37
CA LEU A 115 0.63 0.83 7.71
C LEU A 115 0.44 -0.35 8.66
N THR A 116 -0.40 -0.19 9.68
CA THR A 116 -0.74 -1.27 10.62
C THR A 116 -1.28 -2.49 9.90
N GLU A 117 -2.21 -2.30 8.96
CA GLU A 117 -2.73 -3.39 8.16
C GLU A 117 -1.65 -4.03 7.28
N PHE A 118 -0.79 -3.24 6.63
CA PHE A 118 0.33 -3.77 5.85
C PHE A 118 1.24 -4.70 6.68
N HIS A 119 1.61 -4.28 7.88
CA HIS A 119 2.41 -5.10 8.78
C HIS A 119 1.67 -6.37 9.21
N HIS A 120 0.37 -6.31 9.46
CA HIS A 120 -0.43 -7.52 9.72
C HIS A 120 -0.43 -8.49 8.54
N TYR A 121 -0.63 -8.01 7.30
CA TYR A 121 -0.52 -8.83 6.10
C TYR A 121 0.86 -9.51 5.98
N CYS A 122 1.93 -8.73 6.17
CA CYS A 122 3.29 -9.28 6.18
C CYS A 122 3.48 -10.32 7.30
N ASN A 123 2.96 -10.06 8.50
CA ASN A 123 3.09 -10.96 9.64
C ASN A 123 2.32 -12.27 9.43
N PHE A 124 1.09 -12.21 8.92
CA PHE A 124 0.30 -13.40 8.61
C PHE A 124 1.02 -14.30 7.60
N ARG A 125 1.54 -13.73 6.52
CA ARG A 125 2.28 -14.47 5.48
C ARG A 125 3.61 -15.03 5.99
N LYS A 126 4.32 -14.31 6.85
CA LYS A 126 5.51 -14.85 7.55
C LYS A 126 5.20 -16.12 8.35
N HIS A 127 3.96 -16.29 8.79
CA HIS A 127 3.48 -17.47 9.51
C HIS A 127 2.68 -18.44 8.61
N GLY A 128 2.80 -18.32 7.29
CA GLY A 128 2.16 -19.23 6.33
C GLY A 128 0.64 -19.05 6.18
N LEU A 129 0.06 -17.97 6.72
CA LEU A 129 -1.37 -17.69 6.58
C LEU A 129 -1.63 -16.97 5.25
N GLY A 130 -2.48 -17.58 4.43
CA GLY A 130 -2.88 -17.05 3.13
C GLY A 130 -3.66 -15.74 3.26
N THR A 131 -3.19 -14.69 2.58
CA THR A 131 -3.86 -13.39 2.55
C THR A 131 -3.71 -12.74 1.17
N ALA A 132 -4.53 -11.72 0.86
CA ALA A 132 -4.23 -10.81 -0.24
C ALA A 132 -2.79 -10.31 -0.16
N ILE A 133 -2.17 -10.04 -1.31
CA ILE A 133 -0.76 -9.66 -1.41
C ILE A 133 -0.65 -8.16 -1.08
N PRO A 134 0.02 -7.77 0.03
CA PRO A 134 0.28 -6.36 0.29
C PRO A 134 1.28 -5.83 -0.74
N VAL A 135 0.88 -4.79 -1.47
CA VAL A 135 1.67 -4.20 -2.57
C VAL A 135 2.43 -2.97 -2.09
N ALA A 136 1.75 -2.06 -1.40
CA ALA A 136 2.37 -0.87 -0.82
C ALA A 136 1.50 -0.33 0.31
N ALA A 137 2.09 0.42 1.22
CA ALA A 137 1.36 1.20 2.21
C ALA A 137 2.12 2.49 2.50
N GLY A 138 1.40 3.51 2.93
CA GLY A 138 2.03 4.79 3.25
C GLY A 138 1.20 5.60 4.21
N MET A 139 1.87 6.54 4.88
CA MET A 139 1.23 7.54 5.71
C MET A 139 1.84 8.91 5.44
N LYS A 140 1.04 9.95 5.65
CA LYS A 140 1.46 11.35 5.68
C LYS A 140 0.59 12.09 6.66
N TRP A 141 1.21 12.84 7.57
CA TRP A 141 0.47 13.79 8.40
C TRP A 141 -0.04 14.93 7.52
N SER A 142 -1.36 15.08 7.44
CA SER A 142 -2.02 16.13 6.66
C SER A 142 -2.31 17.38 7.51
N SER A 143 -2.35 17.24 8.83
CA SER A 143 -2.38 18.34 9.80
C SER A 143 -1.93 17.85 11.17
N PHE A 144 -1.90 18.72 12.19
CA PHE A 144 -1.48 18.35 13.54
C PHE A 144 -2.31 17.21 14.17
N PHE A 145 -3.58 17.09 13.81
CA PHE A 145 -4.50 16.07 14.33
C PHE A 145 -5.00 15.09 13.27
N HIS A 146 -4.42 15.10 12.06
CA HIS A 146 -4.85 14.18 11.00
C HIS A 146 -3.66 13.49 10.34
N VAL A 147 -3.82 12.18 10.16
CA VAL A 147 -2.94 11.35 9.36
C VAL A 147 -3.75 10.76 8.21
N ASP A 148 -3.27 11.00 6.99
CA ASP A 148 -3.75 10.34 5.79
C ASP A 148 -2.90 9.08 5.59
N SER A 149 -3.52 7.93 5.35
CA SER A 149 -2.80 6.68 5.11
C SER A 149 -3.50 5.77 4.12
N PHE A 150 -2.72 4.96 3.41
CA PHE A 150 -3.25 3.99 2.46
C PHE A 150 -2.61 2.61 2.61
N LEU A 151 -3.33 1.62 2.09
CA LEU A 151 -2.87 0.26 1.83
C LEU A 151 -3.31 -0.13 0.41
N ILE A 152 -2.38 -0.66 -0.38
CA ILE A 152 -2.62 -1.29 -1.67
C ILE A 152 -2.49 -2.80 -1.51
N THR A 153 -3.47 -3.53 -2.00
CA THR A 153 -3.46 -5.01 -2.06
C THR A 153 -3.75 -5.51 -3.47
N ARG A 154 -3.24 -6.70 -3.78
CA ARG A 154 -3.63 -7.50 -4.95
C ARG A 154 -4.32 -8.77 -4.45
N ASP A 155 -5.51 -9.02 -4.99
CA ASP A 155 -6.22 -10.29 -4.83
C ASP A 155 -5.99 -11.19 -6.04
#